data_AF-A0A971Q356-F1
#
_entry.id   AF-A0A971Q356-F1
#
_cell.length_a   1.000
_cell.length_b   1.000
_cell.length_c   1.000
_cell.angle_alpha   90.00
_cell.angle_beta   90.00
_cell.angle_gamma   90.00
#
_symmetry.space_group_name_H-M   'P 1'
#
loop_
_entity.id
_entity.type
_entity.pdbx_description
1 polymer ?
#
loop_
_entity_poly.entity_id
_entity_poly.type
_entity_poly.pdbx_seq_one_letter_code
_entity_poly.pdbx_strand_id
1 'polypeptide(L)'
;MHRVVARIVQRLDNVDPEARYQAIRKLGEIRAADALDVLIGRFDDDDPVFRREVAQALGQIGDSRAVGVLLERLSDTDESVRQAAAVALGQINDRTLIPVLVKGLKDESWQHRRGCAMTLGELKAAEAVEHLVPALSDRNDEVRFAAATALGRIRDPRVVRHLVAQLGDVDTRVRESTVEALARIGDRRIIPQLVQALETDNWTHRHGCALALGRLKAVEAIAPLVARLSDEDREVRELAAGVLEQIDPQWHQSPRARRMIPKLINRLEAESPYVRALTAEVLGRIGDPKALDALIGRLEDEPQVRYAAVRGLGELGEPAAVPHILEHLDADRQYLHLTVEALLGIRERNGRYIDAWPNVFCRECLTRAVRWPSRFSFGKRLTYAVRRAMDKSALSGPELNRLLFKPFRLVTCRKCGLAENLEPGVALVIGVIGGKWARDQRTFSDGDRLYVLLWDEDASRATAADIDELEVRNVPNTGYDRALNVVWAKLHEAAGEEGTPTKKIPVRLVDDPPLSESALELLKAKFKKILR
;
A
#
# COMPACT_ATOMS: atom_id res chain seq x y z
N MET A 1 -38.92 -43.27 -2.15
CA MET A 1 -37.90 -42.31 -2.63
C MET A 1 -37.89 -42.22 -4.16
N HIS A 2 -37.72 -43.33 -4.88
CA HIS A 2 -37.59 -43.41 -6.36
C HIS A 2 -38.41 -42.42 -7.21
N ARG A 3 -39.72 -42.20 -6.97
CA ARG A 3 -40.53 -41.24 -7.75
C ARG A 3 -39.99 -39.79 -7.74
N VAL A 4 -39.28 -39.40 -6.68
CA VAL A 4 -38.61 -38.09 -6.61
C VAL A 4 -37.32 -38.11 -7.42
N VAL A 5 -36.51 -39.16 -7.27
CA VAL A 5 -35.25 -39.36 -8.01
C VAL A 5 -35.52 -39.37 -9.52
N ALA A 6 -36.49 -40.15 -10.00
CA ALA A 6 -36.88 -40.20 -11.40
C ALA A 6 -37.31 -38.84 -11.97
N ARG A 7 -38.03 -38.03 -11.19
CA ARG A 7 -38.43 -36.67 -11.60
C ARG A 7 -37.26 -35.68 -11.61
N ILE A 8 -36.21 -35.91 -10.82
CA ILE A 8 -34.97 -35.12 -10.89
C ILE A 8 -34.13 -35.57 -12.09
N VAL A 9 -34.01 -36.87 -12.34
CA VAL A 9 -33.34 -37.44 -13.53
C VAL A 9 -33.94 -36.90 -14.83
N GLN A 10 -35.26 -36.77 -14.93
CA GLN A 10 -35.94 -36.14 -16.08
C GLN A 10 -35.54 -34.66 -16.33
N ARG A 11 -34.93 -33.96 -15.36
CA ARG A 11 -34.45 -32.58 -15.52
C ARG A 11 -33.01 -32.50 -16.05
N LEU A 12 -32.30 -33.62 -16.17
CA LEU A 12 -31.00 -33.72 -16.84
C LEU A 12 -31.13 -33.47 -18.36
N ASP A 13 -32.32 -33.67 -18.91
CA ASP A 13 -32.67 -33.45 -20.33
C ASP A 13 -33.30 -32.06 -20.58
N ASN A 14 -33.15 -31.11 -19.65
CA ASN A 14 -33.63 -29.75 -19.83
C ASN A 14 -32.72 -28.96 -20.79
N VAL A 15 -33.33 -28.12 -21.63
CA VAL A 15 -32.63 -27.20 -22.55
C VAL A 15 -31.87 -26.11 -21.79
N ASP A 16 -32.34 -25.72 -20.59
CA ASP A 16 -31.63 -24.83 -19.68
C ASP A 16 -30.49 -25.56 -18.95
N PRO A 17 -29.20 -25.20 -19.17
CA PRO A 17 -28.07 -25.84 -18.50
C PRO A 17 -28.09 -25.72 -16.97
N GLU A 18 -28.54 -24.60 -16.40
CA GLU A 18 -28.57 -24.45 -14.94
C GLU A 18 -29.60 -25.39 -14.31
N ALA A 19 -30.76 -25.59 -14.94
CA ALA A 19 -31.69 -26.63 -14.53
C ALA A 19 -31.12 -28.05 -14.63
N ARG A 20 -30.18 -28.33 -15.56
CA ARG A 20 -29.42 -29.59 -15.59
C ARG A 20 -28.48 -29.69 -14.39
N TYR A 21 -27.64 -28.67 -14.16
CA TYR A 21 -26.67 -28.65 -13.05
C TYR A 21 -27.35 -28.79 -11.67
N GLN A 22 -28.44 -28.06 -11.45
CA GLN A 22 -29.23 -28.12 -10.22
C GLN A 22 -29.87 -29.50 -10.00
N ALA A 23 -30.22 -30.21 -11.08
CA ALA A 23 -30.69 -31.60 -10.97
C ALA A 23 -29.53 -32.54 -10.56
N ILE A 24 -28.35 -32.41 -11.16
CA ILE A 24 -27.16 -33.20 -10.81
C ILE A 24 -26.77 -32.99 -9.33
N ARG A 25 -26.60 -31.72 -8.92
CA ARG A 25 -26.35 -31.34 -7.52
C ARG A 25 -27.36 -31.99 -6.58
N LYS A 26 -28.65 -31.94 -6.93
CA LYS A 26 -29.69 -32.50 -6.06
C LYS A 26 -29.68 -34.02 -5.98
N LEU A 27 -29.22 -34.74 -7.00
CA LEU A 27 -28.99 -36.19 -6.95
C LEU A 27 -27.81 -36.55 -6.03
N GLY A 28 -26.75 -35.75 -6.06
CA GLY A 28 -25.61 -35.84 -5.13
C GLY A 28 -26.02 -35.60 -3.67
N GLU A 29 -26.68 -34.46 -3.40
CA GLU A 29 -27.14 -34.07 -2.06
C GLU A 29 -27.99 -35.13 -1.36
N ILE A 30 -28.91 -35.77 -2.10
CA ILE A 30 -29.81 -36.81 -1.56
C ILE A 30 -29.21 -38.22 -1.64
N ARG A 31 -27.97 -38.35 -2.11
CA ARG A 31 -27.25 -39.62 -2.35
C ARG A 31 -28.07 -40.63 -3.14
N ALA A 32 -28.58 -40.21 -4.29
CA ALA A 32 -29.45 -41.01 -5.15
C ALA A 32 -28.70 -42.18 -5.83
N ALA A 33 -28.48 -43.29 -5.11
CA ALA A 33 -27.87 -44.50 -5.66
C ALA A 33 -28.62 -45.06 -6.89
N ASP A 34 -29.95 -44.91 -6.94
CA ASP A 34 -30.79 -45.27 -8.10
C ASP A 34 -30.44 -44.50 -9.39
N ALA A 35 -29.76 -43.34 -9.27
CA ALA A 35 -29.39 -42.48 -10.38
C ALA A 35 -27.93 -42.66 -10.81
N LEU A 36 -27.15 -43.52 -10.14
CA LEU A 36 -25.71 -43.64 -10.38
C LEU A 36 -25.39 -43.98 -11.83
N ASP A 37 -26.03 -45.02 -12.37
CA ASP A 37 -25.76 -45.52 -13.72
C ASP A 37 -26.19 -44.49 -14.80
N VAL A 38 -27.16 -43.63 -14.48
CA VAL A 38 -27.60 -42.51 -15.35
C VAL A 38 -26.61 -41.33 -15.31
N LEU A 39 -25.99 -41.06 -14.14
CA LEU A 39 -24.95 -40.05 -14.01
C LEU A 39 -23.64 -40.51 -14.68
N ILE A 40 -23.25 -41.77 -14.49
CA ILE A 40 -22.12 -42.40 -15.18
C ILE A 40 -22.32 -42.35 -16.71
N GLY A 41 -23.51 -42.72 -17.20
CA GLY A 41 -23.85 -42.68 -18.63
C GLY A 41 -23.96 -41.29 -19.26
N ARG A 42 -23.71 -40.20 -18.50
CA ARG A 42 -23.67 -38.81 -18.99
C ARG A 42 -22.35 -38.09 -18.67
N PHE A 43 -21.32 -38.84 -18.28
CA PHE A 43 -20.04 -38.24 -17.87
C PHE A 43 -19.17 -37.75 -19.05
N ASP A 44 -19.60 -38.01 -20.29
CA ASP A 44 -18.98 -37.53 -21.54
C ASP A 44 -19.79 -36.41 -22.23
N ASP A 45 -20.63 -35.66 -21.50
CA ASP A 45 -21.24 -34.42 -22.03
C ASP A 45 -20.13 -33.41 -22.42
N ASP A 46 -20.27 -32.74 -23.58
CA ASP A 46 -19.29 -31.77 -24.10
C ASP A 46 -19.00 -30.65 -23.08
N ASP A 47 -20.01 -30.27 -22.30
CA ASP A 47 -19.97 -29.21 -21.30
C ASP A 47 -19.12 -29.59 -20.07
N PRO A 48 -17.94 -28.95 -19.84
CA PRO A 48 -17.10 -29.26 -18.70
C PRO A 48 -17.76 -28.88 -17.36
N VAL A 49 -18.71 -27.93 -17.36
CA VAL A 49 -19.48 -27.61 -16.15
C VAL A 49 -20.38 -28.79 -15.81
N PHE A 50 -21.09 -29.35 -16.79
CA PHE A 50 -21.89 -30.57 -16.60
C PHE A 50 -21.04 -31.73 -16.08
N ARG A 51 -19.90 -32.04 -16.73
CA ARG A 51 -18.98 -33.11 -16.28
C ARG A 51 -18.48 -32.88 -14.84
N ARG A 52 -18.16 -31.63 -14.48
CA ARG A 52 -17.73 -31.27 -13.11
C ARG A 52 -18.83 -31.55 -12.07
N GLU A 53 -20.08 -31.17 -12.36
CA GLU A 53 -21.19 -31.43 -11.46
C GLU A 53 -21.45 -32.94 -11.33
N VAL A 54 -21.35 -33.71 -12.44
CA VAL A 54 -21.46 -35.19 -12.41
C VAL A 54 -20.41 -35.79 -11.49
N ALA A 55 -19.13 -35.38 -11.62
CA ALA A 55 -18.05 -35.84 -10.76
C ALA A 55 -18.37 -35.60 -9.27
N GLN A 56 -18.82 -34.39 -8.93
CA GLN A 56 -19.19 -34.04 -7.55
C GLN A 56 -20.38 -34.85 -7.03
N ALA A 57 -21.42 -35.07 -7.84
CA ALA A 57 -22.58 -35.86 -7.45
C ALA A 57 -22.21 -37.34 -7.22
N LEU A 58 -21.38 -37.94 -8.07
CA LEU A 58 -20.89 -39.31 -7.89
C LEU A 58 -20.08 -39.46 -6.59
N GLY A 59 -19.20 -38.49 -6.28
CA GLY A 59 -18.48 -38.42 -5.01
C GLY A 59 -19.39 -38.30 -3.79
N GLN A 60 -20.44 -37.48 -3.88
CA GLN A 60 -21.42 -37.30 -2.80
C GLN A 60 -22.29 -38.55 -2.57
N ILE A 61 -22.64 -39.28 -3.63
CA ILE A 61 -23.36 -40.57 -3.55
C ILE A 61 -22.48 -41.63 -2.88
N GLY A 62 -21.18 -41.67 -3.20
CA GLY A 62 -20.19 -42.51 -2.51
C GLY A 62 -20.17 -43.99 -2.95
N ASP A 63 -20.79 -44.34 -4.08
CA ASP A 63 -20.81 -45.71 -4.59
C ASP A 63 -19.52 -46.05 -5.35
N SER A 64 -18.84 -47.12 -4.93
CA SER A 64 -17.60 -47.62 -5.54
C SER A 64 -17.71 -47.93 -7.04
N ARG A 65 -18.91 -48.20 -7.59
CA ARG A 65 -19.10 -48.39 -9.04
C ARG A 65 -18.69 -47.17 -9.88
N ALA A 66 -18.73 -45.97 -9.31
CA ALA A 66 -18.31 -44.73 -9.98
C ALA A 66 -16.78 -44.59 -10.13
N VAL A 67 -15.99 -45.39 -9.41
CA VAL A 67 -14.53 -45.24 -9.34
C VAL A 67 -13.84 -45.32 -10.71
N GLY A 68 -14.25 -46.24 -11.57
CA GLY A 68 -13.61 -46.45 -12.88
C GLY A 68 -13.64 -45.19 -13.74
N VAL A 69 -14.84 -44.64 -13.99
CA VAL A 69 -15.00 -43.41 -14.78
C VAL A 69 -14.41 -42.18 -14.08
N LEU A 70 -14.38 -42.14 -12.74
CA LEU A 70 -13.71 -41.08 -12.01
C LEU A 70 -12.18 -41.12 -12.15
N LEU A 71 -11.57 -42.31 -12.24
CA LEU A 71 -10.15 -42.48 -12.52
C LEU A 71 -9.78 -42.02 -13.94
N GLU A 72 -10.65 -42.25 -14.93
CA GLU A 72 -10.48 -41.72 -16.29
C GLU A 72 -10.54 -40.18 -16.30
N ARG A 73 -11.50 -39.58 -15.59
CA ARG A 73 -11.65 -38.12 -15.50
C ARG A 73 -10.52 -37.41 -14.74
N LEU A 74 -9.59 -38.13 -14.09
CA LEU A 74 -8.32 -37.54 -13.65
C LEU A 74 -7.50 -36.95 -14.81
N SER A 75 -7.74 -37.43 -16.04
CA SER A 75 -7.09 -36.97 -17.27
C SER A 75 -7.99 -36.11 -18.17
N ASP A 76 -9.15 -35.64 -17.69
CA ASP A 76 -10.06 -34.77 -18.46
C ASP A 76 -9.35 -33.50 -18.98
N THR A 77 -9.82 -32.93 -20.09
CA THR A 77 -9.23 -31.71 -20.66
C THR A 77 -9.43 -30.49 -19.77
N ASP A 78 -10.55 -30.40 -19.06
CA ASP A 78 -10.87 -29.30 -18.16
C ASP A 78 -10.29 -29.51 -16.74
N GLU A 79 -9.67 -28.47 -16.17
CA GLU A 79 -9.05 -28.55 -14.85
C GLU A 79 -10.08 -28.74 -13.71
N SER A 80 -11.25 -28.11 -13.82
CA SER A 80 -12.29 -28.22 -12.80
C SER A 80 -12.90 -29.62 -12.77
N VAL A 81 -13.01 -30.29 -13.92
CA VAL A 81 -13.38 -31.71 -14.00
C VAL A 81 -12.31 -32.61 -13.37
N ARG A 82 -11.02 -32.46 -13.74
CA ARG A 82 -9.91 -33.20 -13.12
C ARG A 82 -9.90 -33.05 -11.59
N GLN A 83 -10.13 -31.82 -11.12
CA GLN A 83 -10.13 -31.51 -9.69
C GLN A 83 -11.35 -32.09 -8.98
N ALA A 84 -12.53 -32.04 -9.59
CA ALA A 84 -13.74 -32.65 -9.04
C ALA A 84 -13.64 -34.19 -8.99
N ALA A 85 -13.04 -34.82 -10.00
CA ALA A 85 -12.82 -36.27 -10.04
C ALA A 85 -11.90 -36.74 -8.90
N ALA A 86 -10.79 -36.04 -8.65
CA ALA A 86 -9.88 -36.34 -7.54
C ALA A 86 -10.56 -36.19 -6.17
N VAL A 87 -11.36 -35.12 -5.98
CA VAL A 87 -12.16 -34.90 -4.77
C VAL A 87 -13.20 -36.00 -4.58
N ALA A 88 -13.89 -36.41 -5.64
CA ALA A 88 -14.92 -37.44 -5.59
C ALA A 88 -14.38 -38.83 -5.25
N LEU A 89 -13.22 -39.22 -5.79
CA LEU A 89 -12.51 -40.44 -5.37
C LEU A 89 -12.11 -40.37 -3.88
N GLY A 90 -11.69 -39.20 -3.41
CA GLY A 90 -11.44 -38.93 -1.99
C GLY A 90 -12.69 -39.04 -1.10
N GLN A 91 -13.87 -38.69 -1.61
CA GLN A 91 -15.16 -38.80 -0.91
C GLN A 91 -15.68 -40.24 -0.85
N ILE A 92 -15.51 -41.01 -1.93
CA ILE A 92 -15.76 -42.47 -1.96
C ILE A 92 -14.80 -43.19 -0.99
N ASN A 93 -13.57 -42.68 -0.85
CA ASN A 93 -12.56 -43.15 0.12
C ASN A 93 -12.17 -44.64 -0.03
N ASP A 94 -12.25 -45.17 -1.25
CA ASP A 94 -11.81 -46.53 -1.55
C ASP A 94 -10.26 -46.61 -1.51
N ARG A 95 -9.75 -47.28 -0.47
CA ARG A 95 -8.30 -47.45 -0.26
C ARG A 95 -7.69 -48.54 -1.15
N THR A 96 -8.47 -49.39 -1.80
CA THR A 96 -7.96 -50.41 -2.74
C THR A 96 -7.29 -49.78 -3.96
N LEU A 97 -7.59 -48.51 -4.23
CA LEU A 97 -7.05 -47.71 -5.34
C LEU A 97 -5.63 -47.21 -5.12
N ILE A 98 -5.12 -47.23 -3.88
CA ILE A 98 -3.82 -46.64 -3.53
C ILE A 98 -2.66 -47.23 -4.38
N PRO A 99 -2.54 -48.56 -4.60
CA PRO A 99 -1.54 -49.12 -5.50
C PRO A 99 -1.70 -48.68 -6.97
N VAL A 100 -2.94 -48.49 -7.44
CA VAL A 100 -3.25 -48.04 -8.81
C VAL A 100 -2.81 -46.58 -8.99
N LEU A 101 -3.18 -45.72 -8.04
CA LEU A 101 -2.79 -44.30 -8.02
C LEU A 101 -1.27 -44.14 -7.87
N VAL A 102 -0.61 -44.95 -7.03
CA VAL A 102 0.85 -44.97 -6.88
C VAL A 102 1.56 -45.39 -8.19
N LYS A 103 0.96 -46.29 -8.98
CA LYS A 103 1.44 -46.59 -10.34
C LYS A 103 1.21 -45.40 -11.28
N GLY A 104 0.05 -44.76 -11.21
CA GLY A 104 -0.32 -43.59 -12.01
C GLY A 104 0.55 -42.35 -11.78
N LEU A 105 1.24 -42.24 -10.64
CA LEU A 105 2.32 -41.25 -10.41
C LEU A 105 3.51 -41.37 -11.39
N LYS A 106 3.56 -42.40 -12.23
CA LYS A 106 4.61 -42.61 -13.25
C LYS A 106 4.07 -42.63 -14.69
N ASP A 107 2.81 -42.22 -14.89
CA ASP A 107 2.18 -42.16 -16.21
C ASP A 107 2.84 -41.13 -17.13
N GLU A 108 2.74 -41.30 -18.46
CA GLU A 108 3.28 -40.34 -19.43
C GLU A 108 2.52 -39.00 -19.39
N SER A 109 1.19 -39.06 -19.23
CA SER A 109 0.31 -37.91 -19.06
C SER A 109 0.59 -37.19 -17.74
N TRP A 110 0.93 -35.90 -17.83
CA TRP A 110 1.07 -35.06 -16.63
C TRP A 110 -0.28 -34.84 -15.94
N GLN A 111 -1.39 -34.83 -16.69
CA GLN A 111 -2.75 -34.76 -16.15
C GLN A 111 -3.02 -35.97 -15.24
N HIS A 112 -2.70 -37.18 -15.70
CA HIS A 112 -2.88 -38.39 -14.91
C HIS A 112 -1.99 -38.40 -13.66
N ARG A 113 -0.69 -38.07 -13.80
CA ARG A 113 0.23 -37.94 -12.64
C ARG A 113 -0.29 -36.93 -11.60
N ARG A 114 -0.75 -35.74 -12.03
CA ARG A 114 -1.37 -34.71 -11.18
C ARG A 114 -2.62 -35.24 -10.48
N GLY A 115 -3.52 -35.89 -11.22
CA GLY A 115 -4.77 -36.44 -10.68
C GLY A 115 -4.52 -37.54 -9.64
N CYS A 116 -3.58 -38.45 -9.91
CA CYS A 116 -3.18 -39.48 -8.95
C CYS A 116 -2.57 -38.88 -7.68
N ALA A 117 -1.68 -37.89 -7.82
CA ALA A 117 -1.12 -37.18 -6.66
C ALA A 117 -2.22 -36.51 -5.82
N MET A 118 -3.12 -35.75 -6.45
CA MET A 118 -4.23 -35.10 -5.75
C MET A 118 -5.12 -36.11 -5.01
N THR A 119 -5.50 -37.22 -5.65
CA THR A 119 -6.36 -38.25 -5.07
C THR A 119 -5.71 -38.94 -3.87
N LEU A 120 -4.42 -39.29 -3.94
CA LEU A 120 -3.65 -39.80 -2.81
C LEU A 120 -3.61 -38.83 -1.62
N GLY A 121 -3.63 -37.52 -1.93
CA GLY A 121 -3.80 -36.44 -0.96
C GLY A 121 -5.17 -36.40 -0.29
N GLU A 122 -6.27 -36.55 -1.04
CA GLU A 122 -7.63 -36.59 -0.48
C GLU A 122 -7.84 -37.84 0.39
N LEU A 123 -7.37 -39.01 -0.08
CA LEU A 123 -7.37 -40.29 0.64
C LEU A 123 -6.43 -40.33 1.86
N LYS A 124 -5.60 -39.28 2.03
CA LYS A 124 -4.56 -39.18 3.07
C LYS A 124 -3.70 -40.44 3.16
N ALA A 125 -3.23 -40.91 2.00
CA ALA A 125 -2.46 -42.14 1.87
C ALA A 125 -1.03 -41.99 2.43
N ALA A 126 -0.84 -42.19 3.73
CA ALA A 126 0.47 -42.18 4.41
C ALA A 126 1.44 -43.24 3.84
N GLU A 127 0.92 -44.36 3.36
CA GLU A 127 1.64 -45.41 2.65
C GLU A 127 2.15 -44.97 1.26
N ALA A 128 1.57 -43.93 0.66
CA ALA A 128 1.99 -43.38 -0.63
C ALA A 128 3.06 -42.27 -0.51
N VAL A 129 3.41 -41.85 0.71
CA VAL A 129 4.36 -40.75 0.99
C VAL A 129 5.68 -40.90 0.22
N GLU A 130 6.28 -42.08 0.25
CA GLU A 130 7.58 -42.34 -0.39
C GLU A 130 7.51 -42.35 -1.92
N HIS A 131 6.30 -42.48 -2.48
CA HIS A 131 6.01 -42.40 -3.91
C HIS A 131 5.63 -40.98 -4.36
N LEU A 132 5.07 -40.17 -3.47
CA LEU A 132 4.76 -38.75 -3.69
C LEU A 132 6.00 -37.84 -3.60
N VAL A 133 7.00 -38.20 -2.78
CA VAL A 133 8.24 -37.40 -2.64
C VAL A 133 8.98 -37.22 -3.98
N PRO A 134 9.18 -38.25 -4.84
CA PRO A 134 9.72 -38.06 -6.19
C PRO A 134 8.89 -37.12 -7.09
N ALA A 135 7.57 -37.08 -6.93
CA ALA A 135 6.69 -36.21 -7.73
C ALA A 135 6.84 -34.72 -7.39
N LEU A 136 7.46 -34.38 -6.25
CA LEU A 136 7.94 -33.01 -5.97
C LEU A 136 9.05 -32.55 -6.94
N SER A 137 9.59 -33.41 -7.81
CA SER A 137 10.61 -33.05 -8.80
C SER A 137 10.19 -33.43 -10.23
N ASP A 138 8.87 -33.47 -10.49
CA ASP A 138 8.35 -33.69 -11.83
C ASP A 138 8.68 -32.53 -12.79
N ARG A 139 8.91 -32.87 -14.06
CA ARG A 139 9.12 -31.93 -15.16
C ARG A 139 7.98 -30.92 -15.35
N ASN A 140 6.76 -31.25 -14.91
CA ASN A 140 5.58 -30.41 -15.01
C ASN A 140 5.15 -29.88 -13.63
N ASP A 141 4.89 -28.58 -13.57
CA ASP A 141 4.59 -27.80 -12.36
C ASP A 141 3.26 -28.18 -11.70
N GLU A 142 2.21 -28.50 -12.47
CA GLU A 142 0.94 -29.03 -11.93
C GLU A 142 1.16 -30.32 -11.11
N VAL A 143 2.08 -31.19 -11.53
CA VAL A 143 2.41 -32.42 -10.80
C VAL A 143 3.19 -32.10 -9.52
N ARG A 144 4.12 -31.14 -9.54
CA ARG A 144 4.84 -30.69 -8.33
C ARG A 144 3.90 -30.02 -7.32
N PHE A 145 3.00 -29.15 -7.80
CA PHE A 145 1.92 -28.53 -7.03
C PHE A 145 0.99 -29.57 -6.39
N ALA A 146 0.58 -30.58 -7.17
CA ALA A 146 -0.27 -31.66 -6.68
C ALA A 146 0.45 -32.51 -5.62
N ALA A 147 1.72 -32.84 -5.82
CA ALA A 147 2.53 -33.58 -4.86
C ALA A 147 2.72 -32.81 -3.55
N ALA A 148 3.05 -31.51 -3.60
CA ALA A 148 3.16 -30.66 -2.43
C ALA A 148 1.81 -30.57 -1.67
N THR A 149 0.72 -30.32 -2.40
CA THR A 149 -0.64 -30.26 -1.86
C THR A 149 -1.07 -31.58 -1.21
N ALA A 150 -0.78 -32.71 -1.83
CA ALA A 150 -1.10 -34.04 -1.31
C ALA A 150 -0.32 -34.36 -0.04
N LEU A 151 0.99 -34.10 -0.01
CA LEU A 151 1.82 -34.27 1.17
C LEU A 151 1.38 -33.36 2.33
N GLY A 152 0.97 -32.12 2.04
CA GLY A 152 0.35 -31.21 3.02
C GLY A 152 -1.02 -31.66 3.54
N ARG A 153 -1.73 -32.57 2.84
CA ARG A 153 -2.99 -33.18 3.28
C ARG A 153 -2.77 -34.44 4.12
N ILE A 154 -1.78 -35.25 3.74
CA ILE A 154 -1.34 -36.44 4.48
C ILE A 154 -0.68 -36.07 5.82
N ARG A 155 0.05 -34.94 5.85
CA ARG A 155 0.71 -34.34 7.03
C ARG A 155 1.83 -35.17 7.67
N ASP A 156 2.50 -36.03 6.91
CA ASP A 156 3.62 -36.84 7.42
C ASP A 156 4.88 -35.95 7.69
N PRO A 157 5.42 -35.87 8.92
CA PRO A 157 6.62 -35.07 9.20
C PRO A 157 7.89 -35.53 8.47
N ARG A 158 7.94 -36.75 7.93
CA ARG A 158 9.11 -37.30 7.21
C ARG A 158 9.42 -36.56 5.90
N VAL A 159 8.44 -35.91 5.27
CA VAL A 159 8.64 -35.22 3.97
C VAL A 159 9.09 -33.78 4.08
N VAL A 160 9.11 -33.21 5.29
CA VAL A 160 9.26 -31.76 5.48
C VAL A 160 10.58 -31.26 4.89
N ARG A 161 11.67 -32.03 5.00
CA ARG A 161 12.96 -31.71 4.37
C ARG A 161 12.90 -31.61 2.84
N HIS A 162 12.02 -32.37 2.20
CA HIS A 162 11.84 -32.37 0.74
C HIS A 162 10.96 -31.20 0.29
N LEU A 163 9.95 -30.86 1.08
CA LEU A 163 9.15 -29.64 0.89
C LEU A 163 10.01 -28.37 1.08
N VAL A 164 10.92 -28.32 2.05
CA VAL A 164 11.84 -27.17 2.22
C VAL A 164 12.69 -26.90 0.98
N ALA A 165 13.02 -27.92 0.17
CA ALA A 165 13.71 -27.73 -1.10
C ALA A 165 12.81 -27.13 -2.21
N GLN A 166 11.50 -27.38 -2.17
CA GLN A 166 10.52 -26.84 -3.13
C GLN A 166 10.12 -25.38 -2.87
N LEU A 167 10.56 -24.80 -1.75
CA LEU A 167 10.36 -23.38 -1.46
C LEU A 167 11.09 -22.45 -2.45
N GLY A 168 12.08 -22.97 -3.18
CA GLY A 168 12.81 -22.26 -4.24
C GLY A 168 12.31 -22.55 -5.67
N ASP A 169 11.18 -23.25 -5.85
CA ASP A 169 10.67 -23.62 -7.19
C ASP A 169 10.43 -22.41 -8.10
N VAL A 170 10.53 -22.62 -9.42
CA VAL A 170 10.30 -21.57 -10.43
C VAL A 170 8.84 -21.12 -10.48
N ASP A 171 7.87 -22.02 -10.30
CA ASP A 171 6.44 -21.70 -10.33
C ASP A 171 5.95 -21.20 -8.95
N THR A 172 5.23 -20.07 -8.97
CA THR A 172 4.74 -19.41 -7.75
C THR A 172 3.71 -20.26 -7.01
N ARG A 173 2.89 -21.04 -7.71
CA ARG A 173 1.84 -21.90 -7.13
C ARG A 173 2.48 -23.11 -6.45
N VAL A 174 3.56 -23.67 -7.01
CA VAL A 174 4.39 -24.69 -6.35
C VAL A 174 5.01 -24.15 -5.05
N ARG A 175 5.56 -22.92 -5.06
CA ARG A 175 6.08 -22.28 -3.83
C ARG A 175 4.98 -22.08 -2.78
N GLU A 176 3.81 -21.53 -3.16
CA GLU A 176 2.69 -21.28 -2.26
C GLU A 176 2.08 -22.56 -1.67
N SER A 177 1.82 -23.58 -2.51
CA SER A 177 1.31 -24.89 -2.05
C SER A 177 2.30 -25.62 -1.16
N THR A 178 3.61 -25.46 -1.40
CA THR A 178 4.67 -25.96 -0.52
C THR A 178 4.65 -25.26 0.85
N VAL A 179 4.53 -23.93 0.89
CA VAL A 179 4.39 -23.15 2.14
C VAL A 179 3.15 -23.60 2.94
N GLU A 180 2.01 -23.76 2.27
CA GLU A 180 0.77 -24.22 2.88
C GLU A 180 0.88 -25.69 3.34
N ALA A 181 1.61 -26.54 2.63
CA ALA A 181 1.89 -27.92 3.05
C ALA A 181 2.74 -27.96 4.33
N LEU A 182 3.81 -27.16 4.40
CA LEU A 182 4.63 -27.00 5.61
C LEU A 182 3.80 -26.49 6.79
N ALA A 183 2.92 -25.51 6.57
CA ALA A 183 2.02 -24.96 7.58
C ALA A 183 1.01 -26.01 8.08
N ARG A 184 0.47 -26.86 7.20
CA ARG A 184 -0.46 -27.95 7.54
C ARG A 184 0.21 -29.10 8.30
N ILE A 185 1.48 -29.38 8.03
CA ILE A 185 2.28 -30.35 8.80
C ILE A 185 2.63 -29.78 10.18
N GLY A 186 2.98 -28.49 10.26
CA GLY A 186 3.21 -27.76 11.51
C GLY A 186 4.47 -28.17 12.30
N ASP A 187 5.38 -28.93 11.70
CA ASP A 187 6.56 -29.46 12.39
C ASP A 187 7.60 -28.35 12.68
N ARG A 188 7.54 -27.78 13.88
CA ARG A 188 8.46 -26.73 14.34
C ARG A 188 9.94 -27.16 14.37
N ARG A 189 10.26 -28.46 14.28
CA ARG A 189 11.65 -28.96 14.26
C ARG A 189 12.44 -28.48 13.04
N ILE A 190 11.76 -28.03 11.97
CA ILE A 190 12.44 -27.50 10.78
C ILE A 190 12.72 -25.99 10.81
N ILE A 191 12.33 -25.27 11.87
CA ILE A 191 12.61 -23.83 12.00
C ILE A 191 14.10 -23.51 11.83
N PRO A 192 15.06 -24.27 12.39
CA PRO A 192 16.50 -24.05 12.13
C PRO A 192 16.89 -24.22 10.65
N GLN A 193 16.24 -25.14 9.93
CA GLN A 193 16.51 -25.41 8.51
C GLN A 193 15.96 -24.30 7.61
N LEU A 194 14.74 -23.81 7.89
CA LEU A 194 14.18 -22.62 7.23
C LEU A 194 15.02 -21.37 7.52
N VAL A 195 15.51 -21.20 8.76
CA VAL A 195 16.40 -20.10 9.14
C VAL A 195 17.75 -20.19 8.42
N GLN A 196 18.32 -21.38 8.25
CA GLN A 196 19.53 -21.58 7.44
C GLN A 196 19.26 -21.26 5.96
N ALA A 197 18.11 -21.66 5.44
CA ALA A 197 17.71 -21.39 4.06
C ALA A 197 17.33 -19.92 3.77
N LEU A 198 17.22 -19.05 4.79
CA LEU A 198 17.16 -17.59 4.56
C LEU A 198 18.49 -17.03 4.05
N GLU A 199 19.62 -17.75 4.18
CA GLU A 199 20.96 -17.29 3.79
C GLU A 199 21.43 -17.85 2.43
N THR A 200 20.53 -18.43 1.60
CA THR A 200 20.87 -18.89 0.24
C THR A 200 20.85 -17.76 -0.79
N ASP A 201 21.71 -17.84 -1.81
CA ASP A 201 21.76 -16.86 -2.91
C ASP A 201 20.45 -16.77 -3.73
N ASN A 202 19.68 -17.87 -3.81
CA ASN A 202 18.39 -17.87 -4.50
C ASN A 202 17.32 -17.09 -3.71
N TRP A 203 16.88 -15.95 -4.27
CA TRP A 203 15.87 -15.09 -3.67
C TRP A 203 14.50 -15.77 -3.52
N THR A 204 14.08 -16.62 -4.47
CA THR A 204 12.78 -17.30 -4.38
C THR A 204 12.76 -18.25 -3.18
N HIS A 205 13.91 -18.87 -2.87
CA HIS A 205 14.08 -19.76 -1.73
C HIS A 205 14.07 -18.98 -0.41
N ARG A 206 14.77 -17.83 -0.35
CA ARG A 206 14.69 -16.91 0.81
C ARG A 206 13.24 -16.44 1.07
N HIS A 207 12.53 -16.03 0.01
CA HIS A 207 11.13 -15.63 0.07
C HIS A 207 10.23 -16.77 0.58
N GLY A 208 10.31 -17.96 -0.02
CA GLY A 208 9.54 -19.13 0.41
C GLY A 208 9.80 -19.51 1.88
N CYS A 209 11.06 -19.42 2.33
CA CYS A 209 11.42 -19.70 3.73
C CYS A 209 10.89 -18.63 4.69
N ALA A 210 10.94 -17.34 4.34
CA ALA A 210 10.36 -16.27 5.14
C ALA A 210 8.85 -16.44 5.30
N LEU A 211 8.13 -16.76 4.22
CA LEU A 211 6.68 -16.95 4.27
C LEU A 211 6.30 -18.19 5.11
N ALA A 212 7.06 -19.29 4.98
CA ALA A 212 6.88 -20.49 5.81
C ALA A 212 7.11 -20.19 7.30
N LEU A 213 8.14 -19.42 7.66
CA LEU A 213 8.42 -19.01 9.05
C LEU A 213 7.30 -18.12 9.62
N GLY A 214 6.70 -17.25 8.81
CA GLY A 214 5.51 -16.46 9.18
C GLY A 214 4.27 -17.31 9.42
N ARG A 215 3.97 -18.24 8.51
CA ARG A 215 2.85 -19.20 8.65
C ARG A 215 3.00 -20.08 9.90
N LEU A 216 4.22 -20.49 10.24
CA LEU A 216 4.54 -21.25 11.45
C LEU A 216 4.65 -20.40 12.73
N LYS A 217 4.52 -19.06 12.64
CA LYS A 217 4.71 -18.11 13.75
C LYS A 217 6.03 -18.37 14.51
N ALA A 218 7.13 -18.41 13.76
CA ALA A 218 8.46 -18.71 14.30
C ALA A 218 9.10 -17.49 14.98
N VAL A 219 8.74 -17.22 16.24
CA VAL A 219 9.34 -16.16 17.08
C VAL A 219 10.87 -16.27 17.16
N GLU A 220 11.40 -17.48 17.04
CA GLU A 220 12.83 -17.79 16.94
C GLU A 220 13.50 -17.13 15.73
N ALA A 221 12.76 -16.96 14.63
CA ALA A 221 13.25 -16.40 13.37
C ALA A 221 13.24 -14.87 13.28
N ILE A 222 12.76 -14.15 14.31
CA ILE A 222 12.76 -12.67 14.33
C ILE A 222 14.15 -12.09 14.00
N ALA A 223 15.21 -12.64 14.60
CA ALA A 223 16.57 -12.16 14.36
C ALA A 223 17.06 -12.38 12.89
N PRO A 224 16.95 -13.61 12.32
CA PRO A 224 17.16 -13.84 10.89
C PRO A 224 16.32 -12.95 9.96
N LEU A 225 15.01 -12.81 10.22
CA LEU A 225 14.11 -11.99 9.39
C LEU A 225 14.45 -10.51 9.45
N VAL A 226 14.92 -10.00 10.60
CA VAL A 226 15.43 -8.63 10.74
C VAL A 226 16.64 -8.37 9.84
N ALA A 227 17.50 -9.37 9.57
CA ALA A 227 18.55 -9.23 8.56
C ALA A 227 17.97 -9.08 7.14
N ARG A 228 16.91 -9.83 6.82
CA ARG A 228 16.24 -9.82 5.50
C ARG A 228 15.46 -8.54 5.21
N LEU A 229 15.22 -7.67 6.18
CA LEU A 229 14.77 -6.28 5.93
C LEU A 229 15.76 -5.47 5.07
N SER A 230 17.03 -5.89 5.05
CA SER A 230 18.12 -5.33 4.24
C SER A 230 18.60 -6.30 3.15
N ASP A 231 17.75 -7.24 2.72
CA ASP A 231 18.03 -8.11 1.57
C ASP A 231 18.18 -7.29 0.27
N GLU A 232 18.82 -7.86 -0.74
CA GLU A 232 18.98 -7.22 -2.06
C GLU A 232 17.71 -7.37 -2.91
N ASP A 233 16.98 -8.47 -2.76
CA ASP A 233 15.70 -8.66 -3.44
C ASP A 233 14.53 -7.94 -2.75
N ARG A 234 13.64 -7.34 -3.55
CA ARG A 234 12.52 -6.53 -3.04
C ARG A 234 11.43 -7.39 -2.40
N GLU A 235 11.07 -8.51 -3.01
CA GLU A 235 9.99 -9.36 -2.51
C GLU A 235 10.40 -10.01 -1.18
N VAL A 236 11.68 -10.40 -1.04
CA VAL A 236 12.24 -10.86 0.25
C VAL A 236 12.13 -9.79 1.35
N ARG A 237 12.44 -8.51 1.06
CA ARG A 237 12.32 -7.40 2.05
C ARG A 237 10.88 -7.13 2.47
N GLU A 238 9.99 -6.95 1.49
CA GLU A 238 8.58 -6.60 1.73
C GLU A 238 7.88 -7.72 2.51
N LEU A 239 8.15 -8.98 2.14
CA LEU A 239 7.70 -10.14 2.89
C LEU A 239 8.30 -10.22 4.30
N ALA A 240 9.61 -9.99 4.47
CA ALA A 240 10.25 -10.02 5.79
C ALA A 240 9.63 -9.01 6.77
N ALA A 241 9.28 -7.81 6.28
CA ALA A 241 8.57 -6.81 7.07
C ALA A 241 7.17 -7.28 7.49
N GLY A 242 6.34 -7.74 6.54
CA GLY A 242 4.99 -8.23 6.83
C GLY A 242 4.98 -9.47 7.74
N VAL A 243 5.94 -10.38 7.57
CA VAL A 243 6.11 -11.57 8.42
C VAL A 243 6.57 -11.20 9.82
N LEU A 244 7.48 -10.24 9.98
CA LEU A 244 7.88 -9.75 11.30
C LEU A 244 6.68 -9.13 12.05
N GLU A 245 5.91 -8.28 11.39
CA GLU A 245 4.71 -7.66 11.97
C GLU A 245 3.59 -8.69 12.25
N GLN A 246 3.50 -9.79 11.48
CA GLN A 246 2.61 -10.93 11.74
C GLN A 246 3.05 -11.79 12.95
N ILE A 247 4.35 -11.95 13.17
CA ILE A 247 4.92 -12.74 14.27
C ILE A 247 4.86 -11.94 15.58
N ASP A 248 5.26 -10.68 15.54
CA ASP A 248 5.36 -9.76 16.68
C ASP A 248 5.26 -8.31 16.18
N PRO A 249 4.11 -7.62 16.36
CA PRO A 249 3.97 -6.20 16.00
C PRO A 249 4.96 -5.27 16.71
N GLN A 250 5.59 -5.71 17.80
CA GLN A 250 6.63 -5.00 18.54
C GLN A 250 8.03 -5.62 18.35
N TRP A 251 8.25 -6.38 17.26
CA TRP A 251 9.51 -7.08 16.95
C TRP A 251 10.76 -6.21 17.13
N HIS A 252 10.65 -4.92 16.79
CA HIS A 252 11.71 -3.93 16.85
C HIS A 252 12.20 -3.66 18.29
N GLN A 253 11.32 -3.78 19.28
CA GLN A 253 11.67 -3.66 20.70
C GLN A 253 12.25 -4.97 21.27
N SER A 254 12.03 -6.10 20.59
CA SER A 254 12.34 -7.44 21.10
C SER A 254 13.84 -7.66 21.37
N PRO A 255 14.19 -8.47 22.39
CA PRO A 255 15.57 -8.89 22.63
C PRO A 255 16.20 -9.67 21.46
N ARG A 256 15.40 -10.17 20.51
CA ARG A 256 15.90 -10.85 19.30
C ARG A 256 16.35 -9.84 18.24
N ALA A 257 15.58 -8.78 17.99
CA ALA A 257 16.00 -7.71 17.09
C ALA A 257 17.24 -6.97 17.63
N ARG A 258 17.28 -6.62 18.92
CA ARG A 258 18.44 -5.97 19.55
C ARG A 258 19.74 -6.78 19.45
N ARG A 259 19.67 -8.11 19.43
CA ARG A 259 20.84 -8.99 19.21
C ARG A 259 21.42 -8.89 17.79
N MET A 260 20.68 -8.34 16.83
CA MET A 260 21.16 -8.14 15.46
C MET A 260 21.95 -6.84 15.27
N ILE A 261 21.91 -5.90 16.23
CA ILE A 261 22.57 -4.59 16.12
C ILE A 261 24.05 -4.70 15.68
N PRO A 262 24.92 -5.57 16.26
CA PRO A 262 26.30 -5.68 15.79
C PRO A 262 26.43 -6.20 14.34
N LYS A 263 25.54 -7.10 13.91
CA LYS A 263 25.52 -7.61 12.52
C LYS A 263 25.01 -6.55 11.54
N LEU A 264 24.04 -5.75 11.96
CA LEU A 264 23.48 -4.65 11.16
C LEU A 264 24.48 -3.49 11.05
N ILE A 265 25.19 -3.14 12.13
CA ILE A 265 26.30 -2.17 12.09
C ILE A 265 27.36 -2.60 11.05
N ASN A 266 27.81 -3.85 11.08
CA ASN A 266 28.74 -4.36 10.07
C ASN A 266 28.17 -4.34 8.64
N ARG A 267 26.84 -4.40 8.47
CA ARG A 267 26.17 -4.34 7.15
C ARG A 267 25.98 -2.90 6.65
N LEU A 268 26.25 -1.88 7.47
CA LEU A 268 26.45 -0.50 6.98
C LEU A 268 27.73 -0.35 6.15
N GLU A 269 28.66 -1.31 6.18
CA GLU A 269 29.86 -1.34 5.33
C GLU A 269 29.66 -2.17 4.04
N ALA A 270 28.41 -2.46 3.65
CA ALA A 270 28.12 -3.18 2.41
C ALA A 270 28.48 -2.37 1.15
N GLU A 271 29.05 -3.04 0.14
CA GLU A 271 29.39 -2.43 -1.16
C GLU A 271 28.18 -1.76 -1.82
N SER A 272 27.02 -2.45 -1.80
CA SER A 272 25.74 -1.94 -2.28
C SER A 272 25.24 -0.79 -1.40
N PRO A 273 25.17 0.46 -1.91
CA PRO A 273 24.71 1.60 -1.12
C PRO A 273 23.23 1.46 -0.75
N TYR A 274 22.46 0.81 -1.61
CA TYR A 274 21.06 0.50 -1.34
C TYR A 274 20.90 -0.41 -0.10
N VAL A 275 21.81 -1.38 0.09
CA VAL A 275 21.85 -2.21 1.31
C VAL A 275 22.30 -1.39 2.53
N ARG A 276 23.28 -0.47 2.38
CA ARG A 276 23.67 0.45 3.47
C ARG A 276 22.48 1.30 3.93
N ALA A 277 21.74 1.89 3.00
CA ALA A 277 20.57 2.73 3.27
C ALA A 277 19.46 1.96 4.01
N LEU A 278 19.04 0.80 3.50
CA LEU A 278 18.04 -0.04 4.15
C LEU A 278 18.46 -0.47 5.57
N THR A 279 19.74 -0.80 5.74
CA THR A 279 20.30 -1.18 7.04
C THR A 279 20.23 -0.02 8.04
N ALA A 280 20.44 1.22 7.60
CA ALA A 280 20.32 2.41 8.44
C ALA A 280 18.89 2.65 8.93
N GLU A 281 17.86 2.46 8.08
CA GLU A 281 16.46 2.52 8.50
C GLU A 281 16.11 1.42 9.53
N VAL A 282 16.59 0.20 9.31
CA VAL A 282 16.34 -0.94 10.23
C VAL A 282 16.96 -0.69 11.61
N LEU A 283 18.19 -0.15 11.67
CA LEU A 283 18.83 0.25 12.93
C LEU A 283 18.02 1.31 13.68
N GLY A 284 17.53 2.34 12.96
CA GLY A 284 16.65 3.37 13.52
C GLY A 284 15.34 2.82 14.09
N ARG A 285 14.65 1.94 13.33
CA ARG A 285 13.41 1.29 13.79
C ARG A 285 13.60 0.46 15.06
N ILE A 286 14.73 -0.24 15.21
CA ILE A 286 15.06 -1.00 16.43
C ILE A 286 15.36 -0.07 17.61
N GLY A 287 16.04 1.07 17.36
CA GLY A 287 16.26 2.10 18.37
C GLY A 287 17.17 1.67 19.52
N ASP A 288 18.24 0.92 19.23
CA ASP A 288 19.27 0.60 20.23
C ASP A 288 20.41 1.64 20.17
N PRO A 289 20.78 2.32 21.27
CA PRO A 289 21.74 3.43 21.26
C PRO A 289 23.11 3.09 20.67
N LYS A 290 23.49 1.80 20.67
CA LYS A 290 24.74 1.30 20.07
C LYS A 290 24.85 1.53 18.55
N ALA A 291 23.75 1.85 17.88
CA ALA A 291 23.73 2.20 16.46
C ALA A 291 24.15 3.66 16.19
N LEU A 292 24.21 4.52 17.21
CA LEU A 292 24.40 5.98 17.08
C LEU A 292 25.64 6.34 16.25
N ASP A 293 26.82 5.95 16.70
CA ASP A 293 28.10 6.33 16.07
C ASP A 293 28.21 5.78 14.64
N ALA A 294 27.70 4.57 14.42
CA ALA A 294 27.70 3.92 13.11
C ALA A 294 26.75 4.61 12.11
N LEU A 295 25.61 5.12 12.58
CA LEU A 295 24.67 5.92 11.78
C LEU A 295 25.21 7.34 11.52
N ILE A 296 25.87 7.98 12.49
CA ILE A 296 26.59 9.25 12.29
C ILE A 296 27.67 9.07 11.21
N GLY A 297 28.44 7.98 11.28
CA GLY A 297 29.44 7.59 10.28
C GLY A 297 28.91 7.26 8.88
N ARG A 298 27.59 7.38 8.63
CA ARG A 298 26.95 7.27 7.30
C ARG A 298 26.34 8.60 6.79
N LEU A 299 26.51 9.71 7.52
CA LEU A 299 26.00 11.02 7.08
C LEU A 299 26.80 11.59 5.90
N GLU A 300 28.10 11.29 5.79
CA GLU A 300 28.94 11.73 4.67
C GLU A 300 28.80 10.84 3.40
N ASP A 301 28.14 9.68 3.52
CA ASP A 301 27.92 8.70 2.44
C ASP A 301 27.01 9.28 1.32
N GLU A 302 26.78 8.49 0.27
CA GLU A 302 25.90 8.81 -0.87
C GLU A 302 24.53 9.33 -0.44
N PRO A 303 23.88 10.20 -1.24
CA PRO A 303 22.62 10.84 -0.86
C PRO A 303 21.50 9.90 -0.40
N GLN A 304 21.44 8.68 -0.95
CA GLN A 304 20.49 7.64 -0.55
C GLN A 304 20.78 7.06 0.84
N VAL A 305 22.06 6.84 1.19
CA VAL A 305 22.48 6.30 2.49
C VAL A 305 22.42 7.40 3.55
N ARG A 306 22.91 8.59 3.22
CA ARG A 306 22.82 9.81 4.03
C ARG A 306 21.38 10.12 4.46
N TYR A 307 20.43 10.04 3.52
CA TYR A 307 19.01 10.17 3.81
C TYR A 307 18.54 9.15 4.85
N ALA A 308 18.80 7.86 4.61
CA ALA A 308 18.40 6.79 5.51
C ALA A 308 19.12 6.84 6.88
N ALA A 309 20.34 7.36 6.93
CA ALA A 309 21.08 7.63 8.16
C ALA A 309 20.46 8.79 8.95
N VAL A 310 20.10 9.91 8.31
CA VAL A 310 19.37 11.01 8.96
C VAL A 310 18.03 10.52 9.53
N ARG A 311 17.23 9.79 8.74
CA ARG A 311 16.00 9.16 9.26
C ARG A 311 16.28 8.14 10.35
N GLY A 312 17.30 7.31 10.20
CA GLY A 312 17.70 6.28 11.16
C GLY A 312 18.09 6.88 12.52
N LEU A 313 18.81 8.01 12.54
CA LEU A 313 19.13 8.75 13.77
C LEU A 313 17.88 9.39 14.39
N GLY A 314 16.99 9.93 13.56
CA GLY A 314 15.71 10.50 13.99
C GLY A 314 14.76 9.46 14.61
N GLU A 315 14.69 8.28 14.00
CA GLU A 315 13.93 7.14 14.46
C GLU A 315 14.61 6.43 15.64
N LEU A 316 15.95 6.46 15.76
CA LEU A 316 16.68 6.02 16.94
C LEU A 316 16.31 6.89 18.15
N GLY A 317 16.38 8.21 17.99
CA GLY A 317 15.92 9.19 18.97
C GLY A 317 16.97 9.68 19.96
N GLU A 318 18.26 9.40 19.75
CA GLU A 318 19.34 9.81 20.64
C GLU A 318 19.67 11.30 20.52
N PRO A 319 19.61 12.10 21.61
CA PRO A 319 19.90 13.54 21.57
C PRO A 319 21.32 13.89 21.08
N ALA A 320 22.28 12.99 21.29
CA ALA A 320 23.66 13.14 20.83
C ALA A 320 23.81 13.17 19.29
N ALA A 321 22.80 12.73 18.53
CA ALA A 321 22.79 12.85 17.07
C ALA A 321 22.56 14.28 16.57
N VAL A 322 21.97 15.16 17.40
CA VAL A 322 21.48 16.49 16.98
C VAL A 322 22.57 17.38 16.36
N PRO A 323 23.80 17.51 16.90
CA PRO A 323 24.85 18.33 16.28
C PRO A 323 25.19 17.86 14.88
N HIS A 324 25.42 16.56 14.69
CA HIS A 324 25.81 15.97 13.40
C HIS A 324 24.71 16.05 12.34
N ILE A 325 23.44 15.93 12.75
CA ILE A 325 22.28 16.16 11.88
C ILE A 325 22.20 17.65 11.46
N LEU A 326 22.56 18.59 12.33
CA LEU A 326 22.57 20.03 12.04
C LEU A 326 23.77 20.44 11.16
N GLU A 327 24.95 19.84 11.32
CA GLU A 327 26.11 20.04 10.45
C GLU A 327 25.76 19.68 8.99
N HIS A 328 24.98 18.61 8.79
CA HIS A 328 24.51 18.19 7.47
C HIS A 328 23.33 19.01 6.90
N LEU A 329 22.71 19.90 7.70
CA LEU A 329 21.60 20.76 7.27
C LEU A 329 22.04 21.84 6.27
N ASP A 330 23.32 22.26 6.33
CA ASP A 330 23.90 23.24 5.39
C ASP A 330 24.38 22.62 4.08
N ALA A 331 24.70 21.32 4.08
CA ALA A 331 25.43 20.66 3.00
C ALA A 331 24.60 20.45 1.73
N ASP A 332 23.30 20.12 1.85
CA ASP A 332 22.43 19.91 0.68
C ASP A 332 20.98 20.36 0.92
N ARG A 333 20.54 21.32 0.08
CA ARG A 333 19.22 21.95 0.16
C ARG A 333 18.05 21.01 -0.14
N GLN A 334 18.28 19.89 -0.82
CA GLN A 334 17.21 18.96 -1.21
C GLN A 334 16.71 18.07 -0.05
N TYR A 335 17.38 18.09 1.10
CA TYR A 335 17.12 17.14 2.20
C TYR A 335 16.59 17.78 3.49
N LEU A 336 16.51 19.12 3.57
CA LEU A 336 16.08 19.90 4.75
C LEU A 336 14.81 19.37 5.45
N HIS A 337 13.80 18.90 4.70
CA HIS A 337 12.57 18.37 5.31
C HIS A 337 12.80 17.11 6.15
N LEU A 338 13.74 16.27 5.75
CA LEU A 338 14.07 14.98 6.37
C LEU A 338 14.95 15.19 7.60
N THR A 339 15.87 16.16 7.52
CA THR A 339 16.63 16.69 8.66
C THR A 339 15.68 17.22 9.75
N VAL A 340 14.65 17.98 9.37
CA VAL A 340 13.62 18.47 10.30
C VAL A 340 12.77 17.33 10.88
N GLU A 341 12.31 16.38 10.06
CA GLU A 341 11.54 15.21 10.53
C GLU A 341 12.34 14.34 11.51
N ALA A 342 13.63 14.12 11.25
CA ALA A 342 14.51 13.37 12.14
C ALA A 342 14.71 14.05 13.51
N LEU A 343 14.97 15.35 13.50
CA LEU A 343 15.10 16.15 14.73
C LEU A 343 13.80 16.16 15.55
N LEU A 344 12.63 16.17 14.88
CA LEU A 344 11.33 16.03 15.54
C LEU A 344 11.14 14.63 16.15
N GLY A 345 11.61 13.56 15.51
CA GLY A 345 11.60 12.20 16.08
C GLY A 345 12.38 12.09 17.39
N ILE A 346 13.60 12.65 17.42
CA ILE A 346 14.42 12.78 18.64
C ILE A 346 13.66 13.54 19.73
N ARG A 347 12.99 14.66 19.38
CA ARG A 347 12.20 15.45 20.34
C ARG A 347 10.99 14.69 20.88
N GLU A 348 10.22 14.02 20.02
CA GLU A 348 9.03 13.27 20.45
C GLU A 348 9.39 12.09 21.37
N ARG A 349 10.54 11.42 21.16
CA ARG A 349 11.02 10.34 22.05
C ARG A 349 11.52 10.81 23.42
N ASN A 350 12.11 12.01 23.51
CA ASN A 350 12.64 12.56 24.78
C ASN A 350 11.68 13.53 25.50
N GLY A 351 10.53 13.83 24.90
CA GLY A 351 9.49 14.68 25.49
C GLY A 351 9.95 16.12 25.73
N ARG A 352 9.69 16.65 26.93
CA ARG A 352 10.17 17.99 27.34
C ARG A 352 11.58 17.97 27.95
N TYR A 353 12.21 16.80 28.13
CA TYR A 353 13.32 16.62 29.07
C TYR A 353 14.69 17.13 28.58
N ILE A 354 14.70 18.11 27.69
CA ILE A 354 15.92 18.76 27.20
C ILE A 354 15.70 20.27 27.12
N ASP A 355 15.65 20.95 28.27
CA ASP A 355 15.68 22.42 28.37
C ASP A 355 16.97 23.02 27.76
N ALA A 356 17.97 22.16 27.48
CA ALA A 356 19.19 22.46 26.73
C ALA A 356 19.08 22.25 25.21
N TRP A 357 17.89 22.06 24.63
CA TRP A 357 17.68 22.27 23.18
C TRP A 357 17.94 23.76 22.89
N PRO A 358 19.06 24.14 22.24
CA PRO A 358 19.45 25.54 22.23
C PRO A 358 18.48 26.36 21.40
N ASN A 359 18.34 27.66 21.72
CA ASN A 359 17.51 28.61 20.96
C ASN A 359 17.89 28.70 19.45
N VAL A 360 19.05 28.16 19.08
CA VAL A 360 19.46 27.77 17.71
C VAL A 360 18.33 27.07 16.94
N PHE A 361 17.57 26.14 17.54
CA PHE A 361 16.57 25.36 16.79
C PHE A 361 15.47 26.22 16.15
N CYS A 362 15.01 27.26 16.86
CA CYS A 362 14.04 28.21 16.32
C CYS A 362 14.68 29.41 15.62
N ARG A 363 15.94 29.78 15.91
CA ARG A 363 16.59 30.92 15.23
C ARG A 363 17.30 30.53 13.95
N GLU A 364 18.18 29.54 14.01
CA GLU A 364 19.13 29.20 12.95
C GLU A 364 18.41 28.50 11.78
N CYS A 365 17.68 27.41 12.06
CA CYS A 365 16.95 26.65 11.06
C CYS A 365 15.88 27.51 10.36
N LEU A 366 15.13 28.35 11.09
CA LEU A 366 14.17 29.28 10.47
C LEU A 366 14.85 30.41 9.70
N THR A 367 15.90 31.05 10.24
CA THR A 367 16.61 32.14 9.53
C THR A 367 17.29 31.65 8.24
N ARG A 368 17.72 30.38 8.19
CA ARG A 368 18.28 29.76 6.99
C ARG A 368 17.18 29.33 6.02
N ALA A 369 16.10 28.68 6.47
CA ALA A 369 14.97 28.29 5.63
C ALA A 369 14.23 29.48 4.99
N VAL A 370 14.07 30.59 5.71
CA VAL A 370 13.41 31.83 5.22
C VAL A 370 14.20 32.53 4.11
N ARG A 371 15.45 32.14 3.84
CA ARG A 371 16.30 32.71 2.77
C ARG A 371 16.23 31.96 1.43
N TRP A 372 15.45 30.88 1.29
CA TRP A 372 15.54 29.98 0.12
C TRP A 372 14.43 30.22 -0.92
N PRO A 373 14.73 30.26 -2.24
CA PRO A 373 13.72 30.48 -3.28
C PRO A 373 12.64 29.40 -3.36
N SER A 374 11.38 29.81 -3.34
CA SER A 374 10.20 28.93 -3.17
C SER A 374 9.71 28.23 -4.45
N ARG A 375 10.59 27.91 -5.40
CA ARG A 375 10.23 27.42 -6.74
C ARG A 375 9.83 25.93 -6.84
N PHE A 376 9.67 25.22 -5.72
CA PHE A 376 9.34 23.78 -5.71
C PHE A 376 8.24 23.40 -4.70
N SER A 377 7.49 22.35 -5.04
CA SER A 377 6.43 21.72 -4.22
C SER A 377 6.88 21.31 -2.81
N PHE A 378 8.20 21.13 -2.64
CA PHE A 378 8.94 20.97 -1.40
C PHE A 378 8.50 21.94 -0.28
N GLY A 379 8.26 23.21 -0.61
CA GLY A 379 7.87 24.24 0.37
C GLY A 379 6.57 23.89 1.12
N LYS A 380 5.62 23.22 0.46
CA LYS A 380 4.36 22.78 1.10
C LYS A 380 4.60 21.65 2.12
N ARG A 381 5.56 20.75 1.85
CA ARG A 381 5.93 19.67 2.79
C ARG A 381 6.66 20.23 4.01
N LEU A 382 7.65 21.10 3.81
CA LEU A 382 8.37 21.76 4.90
C LEU A 382 7.40 22.57 5.79
N THR A 383 6.49 23.34 5.16
CA THR A 383 5.46 24.09 5.90
C THR A 383 4.52 23.16 6.67
N TYR A 384 4.13 22.01 6.11
CA TYR A 384 3.27 21.04 6.80
C TYR A 384 3.98 20.36 7.98
N ALA A 385 5.23 19.90 7.81
CA ALA A 385 6.02 19.28 8.88
C ALA A 385 6.27 20.25 10.04
N VAL A 386 6.70 21.48 9.73
CA VAL A 386 6.91 22.54 10.74
C VAL A 386 5.59 22.93 11.41
N ARG A 387 4.47 23.02 10.68
CA ARG A 387 3.14 23.32 11.26
C ARG A 387 2.65 22.22 12.20
N ARG A 388 2.79 20.95 11.80
CA ARG A 388 2.47 19.78 12.64
C ARG A 388 3.32 19.70 13.91
N ALA A 389 4.55 20.22 13.88
CA ALA A 389 5.38 20.41 15.07
C ALA A 389 4.94 21.61 15.93
N MET A 390 4.55 22.72 15.29
CA MET A 390 4.09 23.93 15.98
C MET A 390 2.78 23.69 16.76
N ASP A 391 1.79 23.02 16.16
CA ASP A 391 0.47 22.74 16.77
C ASP A 391 0.56 21.92 18.08
N LYS A 392 1.66 21.19 18.31
CA LYS A 392 1.93 20.44 19.55
C LYS A 392 2.84 21.19 20.56
N SER A 393 3.39 22.35 20.20
CA SER A 393 4.43 23.03 20.96
C SER A 393 3.93 24.30 21.63
N ALA A 394 4.23 24.48 22.93
CA ALA A 394 3.78 25.62 23.72
C ALA A 394 4.61 26.91 23.47
N LEU A 395 4.76 27.30 22.20
CA LEU A 395 5.38 28.57 21.81
C LEU A 395 4.31 29.67 21.75
N SER A 396 4.50 30.78 22.46
CA SER A 396 3.57 31.91 22.42
C SER A 396 3.70 32.69 21.10
N GLY A 397 2.58 32.83 20.39
CA GLY A 397 2.51 33.45 19.06
C GLY A 397 3.17 34.84 18.85
N PRO A 398 3.26 35.76 19.85
CA PRO A 398 3.84 37.09 19.62
C PRO A 398 5.31 37.08 19.18
N GLU A 399 6.14 36.18 19.72
CA GLU A 399 7.54 36.07 19.32
C GLU A 399 7.69 35.28 18.02
N LEU A 400 6.81 34.29 17.80
CA LEU A 400 6.74 33.50 16.57
C LEU A 400 6.53 34.39 15.33
N ASN A 401 5.60 35.35 15.42
CA ASN A 401 5.30 36.29 14.34
C ASN A 401 6.49 37.20 13.98
N ARG A 402 7.35 37.56 14.94
CA ARG A 402 8.57 38.36 14.70
C ARG A 402 9.71 37.59 14.04
N LEU A 403 9.70 36.25 14.10
CA LEU A 403 10.77 35.39 13.56
C LEU A 403 10.40 34.78 12.20
N LEU A 404 9.13 34.42 11.98
CA LEU A 404 8.68 33.81 10.72
C LEU A 404 8.39 34.84 9.62
N PHE A 405 7.94 36.05 9.97
CA PHE A 405 7.47 37.04 8.99
C PHE A 405 8.34 38.30 8.96
N LYS A 406 9.25 38.36 7.99
CA LYS A 406 9.47 39.63 7.27
C LYS A 406 8.36 39.78 6.21
N PRO A 407 7.94 41.01 5.88
CA PRO A 407 6.76 41.22 5.05
C PRO A 407 6.99 40.74 3.61
N PHE A 408 6.13 39.85 3.14
CA PHE A 408 6.02 39.42 1.73
C PHE A 408 4.59 39.66 1.26
N ARG A 409 4.43 40.27 0.08
CA ARG A 409 3.11 40.49 -0.54
C ARG A 409 2.73 39.30 -1.41
N LEU A 410 1.57 38.70 -1.16
CA LEU A 410 1.02 37.61 -1.97
C LEU A 410 0.11 38.19 -3.07
N VAL A 411 0.20 37.67 -4.29
CA VAL A 411 -0.71 38.04 -5.40
C VAL A 411 -1.53 36.81 -5.81
N THR A 412 -2.86 36.95 -5.78
CA THR A 412 -3.81 35.86 -6.04
C THR A 412 -4.65 36.15 -7.29
N CYS A 413 -4.70 35.24 -8.26
CA CYS A 413 -5.58 35.42 -9.42
C CYS A 413 -7.04 35.12 -9.06
N ARG A 414 -7.88 36.16 -8.96
CA ARG A 414 -9.30 36.05 -8.53
C ARG A 414 -10.20 35.18 -9.43
N LYS A 415 -9.73 34.73 -10.61
CA LYS A 415 -10.51 33.87 -11.54
C LYS A 415 -10.15 32.38 -11.48
N CYS A 416 -8.98 32.00 -10.97
CA CYS A 416 -8.54 30.60 -10.89
C CYS A 416 -7.94 30.17 -9.54
N GLY A 417 -7.82 31.08 -8.57
CA GLY A 417 -7.33 30.77 -7.22
C GLY A 417 -5.83 30.45 -7.12
N LEU A 418 -5.08 30.55 -8.21
CA LEU A 418 -3.62 30.36 -8.18
C LEU A 418 -2.94 31.56 -7.48
N ALA A 419 -1.91 31.25 -6.71
CA ALA A 419 -1.05 32.21 -6.01
C ALA A 419 0.39 31.73 -6.09
N GLU A 420 1.32 32.64 -6.37
CA GLU A 420 2.76 32.39 -6.38
C GLU A 420 3.49 33.40 -5.51
N ASN A 421 4.65 33.00 -4.99
CA ASN A 421 5.54 33.89 -4.24
C ASN A 421 6.38 34.73 -5.20
N LEU A 422 6.57 36.00 -4.85
CA LEU A 422 7.49 36.90 -5.55
C LEU A 422 8.83 36.99 -4.82
N GLU A 423 9.92 37.01 -5.58
CA GLU A 423 11.28 37.09 -5.04
C GLU A 423 11.59 38.53 -4.56
N PRO A 424 12.50 38.71 -3.57
CA PRO A 424 12.82 40.04 -3.03
C PRO A 424 13.38 40.96 -4.12
N GLY A 425 12.68 42.07 -4.40
CA GLY A 425 13.05 43.06 -5.42
C GLY A 425 12.00 43.27 -6.52
N VAL A 426 11.00 42.40 -6.66
CA VAL A 426 9.90 42.60 -7.63
C VAL A 426 8.96 43.71 -7.15
N ALA A 427 8.99 44.87 -7.80
CA ALA A 427 8.18 46.02 -7.42
C ALA A 427 6.69 45.92 -7.85
N LEU A 428 6.38 45.23 -8.95
CA LEU A 428 5.02 45.10 -9.48
C LEU A 428 4.87 43.84 -10.36
N VAL A 429 3.66 43.26 -10.40
CA VAL A 429 3.28 42.19 -11.34
C VAL A 429 1.97 42.55 -12.02
N ILE A 430 1.98 42.67 -13.35
CA ILE A 430 0.81 43.06 -14.15
C ILE A 430 0.23 41.86 -14.93
N GLY A 431 -0.05 40.78 -14.17
CA GLY A 431 -0.96 39.69 -14.56
C GLY A 431 -0.47 38.66 -15.60
N VAL A 432 -0.99 37.43 -15.46
CA VAL A 432 -1.05 36.42 -16.53
C VAL A 432 -2.39 35.69 -16.45
N ILE A 433 -3.08 35.56 -17.59
CA ILE A 433 -4.19 34.61 -17.79
C ILE A 433 -3.80 33.71 -18.97
N GLY A 434 -4.05 32.40 -18.86
CA GLY A 434 -4.05 31.50 -20.02
C GLY A 434 -2.77 30.71 -20.29
N GLY A 435 -2.40 29.80 -19.40
CA GLY A 435 -1.43 28.75 -19.73
C GLY A 435 -2.02 27.69 -20.69
N LYS A 436 -1.62 27.73 -21.97
CA LYS A 436 -1.84 26.68 -22.99
C LYS A 436 -3.30 26.25 -23.29
N TRP A 437 -4.19 27.19 -23.60
CA TRP A 437 -5.34 26.92 -24.49
C TRP A 437 -5.46 27.98 -25.60
N ALA A 438 -4.49 27.97 -26.51
CA ALA A 438 -4.82 28.19 -27.91
C ALA A 438 -5.12 26.80 -28.49
N ARG A 439 -6.41 26.48 -28.72
CA ARG A 439 -6.75 25.31 -29.56
C ARG A 439 -7.93 25.50 -30.51
N ASP A 440 -8.85 26.42 -30.20
CA ASP A 440 -9.80 26.95 -31.18
C ASP A 440 -9.81 28.48 -31.19
N GLN A 441 -10.07 29.04 -32.37
CA GLN A 441 -10.05 30.47 -32.72
C GLN A 441 -11.51 31.02 -32.73
N ARG A 442 -11.88 32.30 -32.93
CA ARG A 442 -11.26 33.62 -33.26
C ARG A 442 -12.34 34.67 -32.86
N THR A 443 -12.14 35.98 -32.59
CA THR A 443 -11.04 36.96 -32.67
C THR A 443 -11.34 38.12 -31.67
N PHE A 444 -10.45 39.09 -31.46
CA PHE A 444 -10.86 40.45 -31.04
C PHE A 444 -11.50 41.20 -32.22
N SER A 445 -12.35 42.20 -31.98
CA SER A 445 -13.07 42.93 -33.05
C SER A 445 -13.28 44.41 -32.70
N ASP A 446 -13.61 45.20 -33.72
CA ASP A 446 -13.24 46.61 -33.77
C ASP A 446 -14.02 47.50 -32.77
N GLY A 447 -13.26 48.32 -32.03
CA GLY A 447 -13.76 49.16 -30.93
C GLY A 447 -12.96 49.02 -29.62
N ASP A 448 -12.42 47.83 -29.33
CA ASP A 448 -11.65 47.56 -28.10
C ASP A 448 -10.31 48.32 -28.08
N ARG A 449 -10.08 49.13 -27.05
CA ARG A 449 -8.77 49.76 -26.76
C ARG A 449 -8.24 49.33 -25.39
N LEU A 450 -7.28 48.41 -25.42
CA LEU A 450 -6.47 48.00 -24.26
C LEU A 450 -5.22 48.89 -24.13
N TYR A 451 -4.86 49.28 -22.90
CA TYR A 451 -3.58 49.92 -22.59
C TYR A 451 -2.99 49.43 -21.27
N VAL A 452 -1.69 49.09 -21.31
CA VAL A 452 -0.84 48.77 -20.15
C VAL A 452 0.60 49.20 -20.49
N LEU A 453 1.18 50.10 -19.69
CA LEU A 453 2.62 50.32 -19.46
C LEU A 453 2.73 50.98 -18.06
N LEU A 454 3.60 50.64 -17.11
CA LEU A 454 5.03 50.25 -17.06
C LEU A 454 5.96 51.43 -16.68
N TRP A 455 7.05 51.10 -15.98
CA TRP A 455 7.92 52.01 -15.22
C TRP A 455 9.22 52.34 -15.98
N ASP A 456 9.80 53.52 -15.73
CA ASP A 456 11.07 54.00 -16.28
C ASP A 456 11.93 54.60 -15.15
N GLU A 457 13.18 54.14 -14.99
CA GLU A 457 14.11 54.62 -13.96
C GLU A 457 14.92 55.85 -14.42
N ASP A 458 15.32 55.94 -15.69
CA ASP A 458 16.04 57.09 -16.24
C ASP A 458 15.17 58.36 -16.24
N ALA A 459 13.85 58.20 -16.42
CA ALA A 459 12.87 59.29 -16.29
C ALA A 459 12.55 59.69 -14.84
N SER A 460 12.95 58.89 -13.84
CA SER A 460 12.73 59.13 -12.40
C SER A 460 11.26 59.45 -12.01
N ARG A 461 10.27 58.85 -12.70
CA ARG A 461 8.83 59.06 -12.42
C ARG A 461 8.00 57.82 -12.73
N ALA A 462 6.96 57.61 -11.93
CA ALA A 462 5.84 56.74 -12.26
C ALA A 462 4.52 57.34 -11.76
N THR A 463 3.41 56.99 -12.41
CA THR A 463 2.05 57.37 -12.01
C THR A 463 1.45 56.33 -11.07
N ALA A 464 0.65 56.79 -10.10
CA ALA A 464 0.43 56.05 -8.85
C ALA A 464 -0.91 55.30 -8.77
N ALA A 465 -0.88 54.13 -8.13
CA ALA A 465 -2.05 53.45 -7.56
C ALA A 465 -1.62 52.61 -6.35
N ASP A 466 -2.31 52.77 -5.22
CA ASP A 466 -2.03 52.05 -3.97
C ASP A 466 -2.73 50.67 -3.92
N ILE A 467 -2.19 49.74 -3.11
CA ILE A 467 -2.90 48.53 -2.66
C ILE A 467 -2.71 48.38 -1.16
N ASP A 468 -3.81 48.50 -0.41
CA ASP A 468 -3.87 48.25 1.03
C ASP A 468 -3.97 46.75 1.38
N GLU A 469 -3.58 46.43 2.62
CA GLU A 469 -3.47 45.08 3.16
C GLU A 469 -4.78 44.63 3.83
N LEU A 470 -5.20 43.37 3.59
CA LEU A 470 -6.48 42.84 4.06
C LEU A 470 -6.29 41.67 5.04
N GLU A 471 -6.21 41.97 6.33
CA GLU A 471 -6.08 40.97 7.38
C GLU A 471 -7.45 40.39 7.80
N VAL A 472 -7.56 39.05 7.84
CA VAL A 472 -8.73 38.32 8.35
C VAL A 472 -8.29 37.42 9.51
N ARG A 473 -8.93 37.54 10.67
CA ARG A 473 -8.67 36.72 11.87
C ARG A 473 -9.92 36.02 12.37
N ASN A 474 -9.72 34.85 13.01
CA ASN A 474 -10.74 34.04 13.69
C ASN A 474 -12.06 33.81 12.92
N VAL A 475 -12.02 32.92 11.93
CA VAL A 475 -13.21 32.30 11.34
C VAL A 475 -13.18 30.79 11.62
N PRO A 476 -14.06 30.26 12.49
CA PRO A 476 -14.25 28.81 12.64
C PRO A 476 -14.67 28.16 11.32
N ASN A 477 -14.41 26.86 11.15
CA ASN A 477 -14.55 26.12 9.87
C ASN A 477 -15.97 26.06 9.27
N THR A 478 -16.48 27.16 8.70
CA THR A 478 -17.44 27.28 7.57
C THR A 478 -17.72 28.77 7.30
N GLY A 479 -16.90 29.46 6.50
CA GLY A 479 -17.05 30.92 6.34
C GLY A 479 -16.55 31.57 5.03
N TYR A 480 -16.10 30.79 4.04
CA TYR A 480 -15.49 31.34 2.83
C TYR A 480 -16.49 32.14 1.95
N ASP A 481 -17.68 31.59 1.73
CA ASP A 481 -18.69 32.18 0.84
C ASP A 481 -19.36 33.42 1.44
N ARG A 482 -19.47 33.51 2.78
CA ARG A 482 -19.95 34.73 3.46
C ARG A 482 -18.98 35.90 3.28
N ALA A 483 -17.67 35.66 3.37
CA ALA A 483 -16.67 36.70 3.13
C ALA A 483 -16.72 37.22 1.68
N LEU A 484 -16.87 36.31 0.70
CA LEU A 484 -17.04 36.66 -0.72
C LEU A 484 -18.28 37.54 -0.96
N ASN A 485 -19.42 37.21 -0.36
CA ASN A 485 -20.67 37.97 -0.56
C ASN A 485 -20.62 39.38 0.05
N VAL A 486 -19.96 39.57 1.20
CA VAL A 486 -19.75 40.91 1.79
C VAL A 486 -18.84 41.78 0.92
N VAL A 487 -17.81 41.19 0.32
CA VAL A 487 -16.93 41.88 -0.65
C VAL A 487 -17.67 42.22 -1.94
N TRP A 488 -18.52 41.31 -2.46
CA TRP A 488 -19.31 41.55 -3.66
C TRP A 488 -20.31 42.71 -3.47
N ALA A 489 -21.04 42.73 -2.35
CA ALA A 489 -22.04 43.77 -2.09
C ALA A 489 -21.44 45.19 -2.10
N LYS A 490 -20.32 45.40 -1.38
CA LYS A 490 -19.64 46.70 -1.33
C LYS A 490 -19.02 47.13 -2.67
N LEU A 491 -18.63 46.17 -3.52
CA LEU A 491 -18.16 46.48 -4.87
C LEU A 491 -19.30 46.82 -5.85
N HIS A 492 -20.55 46.50 -5.51
CA HIS A 492 -21.72 46.82 -6.33
C HIS A 492 -22.37 48.16 -5.92
N GLU A 493 -22.42 48.49 -4.62
CA GLU A 493 -22.86 49.82 -4.16
C GLU A 493 -21.93 50.96 -4.61
N ALA A 494 -20.64 50.68 -4.81
CA ALA A 494 -19.66 51.64 -5.31
C ALA A 494 -19.76 51.92 -6.83
N ALA A 495 -20.71 51.30 -7.55
CA ALA A 495 -20.90 51.45 -8.99
C ALA A 495 -22.12 52.32 -9.36
N GLY A 496 -22.44 53.32 -8.52
CA GLY A 496 -23.48 54.32 -8.78
C GLY A 496 -22.94 55.63 -9.34
N GLU A 497 -23.48 56.04 -10.48
CA GLU A 497 -23.66 57.42 -11.00
C GLU A 497 -22.52 58.45 -10.84
N GLU A 498 -21.92 58.80 -11.99
CA GLU A 498 -21.34 60.12 -12.36
C GLU A 498 -20.66 60.97 -11.27
N GLY A 499 -19.35 60.81 -11.06
CA GLY A 499 -18.58 61.72 -10.18
C GLY A 499 -17.05 61.66 -10.31
N THR A 500 -16.42 62.82 -10.53
CA THR A 500 -14.94 62.96 -10.58
C THR A 500 -14.32 62.91 -9.18
N PRO A 501 -13.28 62.11 -8.90
CA PRO A 501 -12.77 61.92 -7.55
C PRO A 501 -11.99 63.14 -7.02
N THR A 502 -12.45 63.68 -5.90
CA THR A 502 -11.72 64.65 -5.07
C THR A 502 -11.40 64.04 -3.69
N LYS A 503 -10.25 64.40 -3.10
CA LYS A 503 -9.73 63.91 -1.81
C LYS A 503 -10.74 64.15 -0.66
N LYS A 504 -10.86 63.36 0.44
CA LYS A 504 -10.19 62.13 0.96
C LYS A 504 -11.09 61.58 2.13
N ILE A 505 -10.49 60.86 3.10
CA ILE A 505 -10.90 60.72 4.54
C ILE A 505 -11.73 59.43 4.87
N PRO A 506 -11.56 58.74 6.04
CA PRO A 506 -11.97 57.33 6.26
C PRO A 506 -12.90 57.06 7.49
N VAL A 507 -13.40 55.81 7.69
CA VAL A 507 -14.23 55.44 8.88
C VAL A 507 -14.16 53.96 9.38
N ARG A 508 -14.97 53.66 10.42
CA ARG A 508 -15.07 52.48 11.34
C ARG A 508 -16.53 52.41 11.88
N LEU A 509 -17.10 51.37 12.54
CA LEU A 509 -16.71 50.00 12.96
C LEU A 509 -17.99 49.20 13.41
N VAL A 510 -17.84 47.91 13.74
CA VAL A 510 -18.66 47.08 14.69
C VAL A 510 -20.08 46.57 14.29
N ASP A 511 -20.22 45.23 14.36
CA ASP A 511 -21.33 44.31 14.71
C ASP A 511 -22.78 44.42 14.14
N ASP A 512 -23.53 43.32 14.32
CA ASP A 512 -24.56 42.83 13.37
C ASP A 512 -25.84 42.29 14.07
N PRO A 513 -27.04 42.85 13.80
CA PRO A 513 -28.34 42.29 14.24
C PRO A 513 -29.20 41.72 13.07
N PRO A 514 -30.13 40.78 13.34
CA PRO A 514 -30.79 39.99 12.29
C PRO A 514 -31.84 40.75 11.45
N LEU A 515 -32.03 40.28 10.21
CA LEU A 515 -33.06 40.77 9.28
C LEU A 515 -34.48 40.52 9.79
N SER A 516 -35.37 41.51 9.61
CA SER A 516 -36.80 41.41 9.91
C SER A 516 -37.61 40.72 8.81
N GLU A 517 -38.80 40.22 9.14
CA GLU A 517 -39.73 39.62 8.18
C GLU A 517 -40.10 40.57 7.03
N SER A 518 -40.08 41.89 7.27
CA SER A 518 -40.31 42.93 6.26
C SER A 518 -39.29 42.85 5.11
N ALA A 519 -38.02 42.55 5.41
CA ALA A 519 -36.98 42.36 4.39
C ALA A 519 -37.15 41.04 3.63
N LEU A 520 -37.66 40.00 4.31
CA LEU A 520 -37.89 38.68 3.75
C LEU A 520 -39.04 38.69 2.71
N GLU A 521 -40.11 39.46 2.96
CA GLU A 521 -41.20 39.66 1.98
C GLU A 521 -40.75 40.49 0.77
N LEU A 522 -39.96 41.55 0.98
CA LEU A 522 -39.49 42.41 -0.11
C LEU A 522 -38.64 41.64 -1.15
N LEU A 523 -37.84 40.68 -0.68
CA LEU A 523 -37.06 39.78 -1.53
C LEU A 523 -37.95 38.85 -2.38
N LYS A 524 -39.00 38.27 -1.79
CA LYS A 524 -39.97 37.43 -2.52
C LYS A 524 -40.74 38.22 -3.58
N ALA A 525 -41.04 39.50 -3.31
CA ALA A 525 -41.75 40.37 -4.23
C ALA A 525 -40.92 40.74 -5.48
N LYS A 526 -39.64 41.12 -5.30
CA LYS A 526 -38.81 41.62 -6.42
C LYS A 526 -38.41 40.56 -7.45
N PHE A 527 -38.21 39.30 -7.06
CA PHE A 527 -37.68 38.27 -7.97
C PHE A 527 -38.71 37.54 -8.84
N LYS A 528 -39.99 37.96 -8.82
CA LYS A 528 -41.08 37.23 -9.51
C LYS A 528 -41.33 37.63 -10.98
N LYS A 529 -40.43 38.40 -11.61
CA LYS A 529 -40.65 38.98 -12.96
C LYS A 529 -39.46 38.98 -13.93
N ILE A 530 -38.44 38.15 -13.70
CA ILE A 530 -37.40 37.81 -14.69
C ILE A 530 -37.54 36.32 -15.04
N LEU A 531 -38.68 36.00 -15.65
CA LEU A 531 -39.05 34.64 -16.12
C LEU A 531 -40.06 34.73 -17.29
N ARG A 532 -39.91 35.77 -18.11
CA ARG A 532 -40.55 36.05 -19.40
C ARG A 532 -39.60 36.89 -20.23
#